data_AF-A0A3D4BFB7-F1
#
_entry.id   AF-A0A3D4BFB7-F1
#
_cell.length_a   1.000
_cell.length_b   1.000
_cell.length_c   1.000
_cell.angle_alpha   90.00
_cell.angle_beta   90.00
_cell.angle_gamma   90.00
#
_symmetry.space_group_name_H-M   'P 1'
#
loop_
_entity.id
_entity.type
_entity.pdbx_description
1 polymer ?
#
loop_
_entity_poly.entity_id
_entity_poly.type
_entity_poly.pdbx_seq_one_letter_code
_entity_poly.pdbx_strand_id
1 'polypeptide(L)'
;MNSEELNHNILSFFETIQKYYGCKTEITEGLYSDIEDLDANLTTWNLSEFEFTRSAYRTNGKRFMFEGNGMYYEISGERIIEFKQPGRNKFEFIEQYSETVFRITKIRFHYKY
;
A
#
# COMPACT_ATOMS: atom_id res chain seq x y z
N MET A 1 -5.23 3.34 16.29
CA MET A 1 -4.43 4.56 15.98
C MET A 1 -5.37 5.74 15.90
N ASN A 2 -4.97 6.89 16.46
CA ASN A 2 -5.66 8.14 16.11
C ASN A 2 -5.19 8.62 14.72
N SER A 3 -5.88 9.59 14.12
CA SER A 3 -5.57 10.07 12.77
C SER A 3 -4.15 10.67 12.65
N GLU A 4 -3.65 11.31 13.70
CA GLU A 4 -2.30 11.91 13.71
C GLU A 4 -1.21 10.84 13.66
N GLU A 5 -1.36 9.78 14.45
CA GLU A 5 -0.46 8.63 14.49
C GLU A 5 -0.46 7.88 13.14
N LEU A 6 -1.64 7.71 12.53
CA LEU A 6 -1.76 7.15 11.17
C LEU A 6 -0.99 7.97 10.14
N ASN A 7 -1.22 9.28 10.11
CA ASN A 7 -0.53 10.17 9.18
C ASN A 7 0.98 10.16 9.42
N HIS A 8 1.42 10.17 10.67
CA HIS A 8 2.84 10.11 11.00
C HIS A 8 3.50 8.81 10.50
N ASN A 9 2.85 7.66 10.71
CA ASN A 9 3.38 6.37 10.27
C ASN A 9 3.42 6.25 8.74
N ILE A 10 2.41 6.77 8.05
CA ILE A 10 2.38 6.83 6.58
C ILE A 10 3.52 7.73 6.06
N LEU A 11 3.69 8.92 6.64
CA LEU A 11 4.77 9.84 6.25
C LEU A 11 6.14 9.20 6.47
N SER A 12 6.36 8.60 7.64
CA SER A 12 7.62 7.90 7.96
C SER A 12 7.93 6.76 6.97
N PHE A 13 6.90 6.01 6.56
CA PHE A 13 7.04 5.01 5.50
C PHE A 13 7.55 5.65 4.20
N PHE A 14 6.90 6.71 3.71
CA PHE A 14 7.26 7.36 2.45
C PHE A 14 8.59 8.13 2.49
N GLU A 15 9.00 8.67 3.64
CA GLU A 15 10.31 9.31 3.82
C GLU A 15 11.46 8.29 3.73
N THR A 16 11.22 7.04 4.11
CA THR A 16 12.24 5.99 4.11
C THR A 16 12.14 5.01 2.94
N ILE A 17 11.08 5.11 2.12
CA ILE A 17 10.76 4.15 1.05
C ILE A 17 11.85 4.07 -0.02
N GLN A 18 12.61 5.15 -0.24
CA GLN A 18 13.68 5.22 -1.22
C GLN A 18 14.77 4.15 -1.03
N LYS A 19 14.93 3.63 0.19
CA LYS A 19 15.87 2.53 0.47
C LYS A 19 15.52 1.23 -0.27
N TYR A 20 14.28 1.11 -0.75
CA TYR A 20 13.79 -0.03 -1.51
C TYR A 20 13.89 0.15 -3.03
N TYR A 21 14.38 1.30 -3.53
CA TYR A 21 14.59 1.49 -4.96
C TYR A 21 15.55 0.43 -5.52
N GLY A 22 15.23 -0.13 -6.68
CA GLY A 22 15.94 -1.23 -7.33
C GLY A 22 15.65 -2.62 -6.74
N CYS A 23 14.77 -2.74 -5.74
CA CYS A 23 14.32 -4.03 -5.20
C CYS A 23 13.18 -4.61 -6.05
N LYS A 24 13.14 -5.94 -6.17
CA LYS A 24 11.92 -6.63 -6.62
C LYS A 24 10.83 -6.36 -5.58
N THR A 25 9.70 -5.86 -6.05
CA THR A 25 8.57 -5.48 -5.22
C THR A 25 7.35 -6.27 -5.66
N GLU A 26 6.68 -6.85 -4.69
CA GLU A 26 5.42 -7.57 -4.84
C GLU A 26 4.34 -6.70 -4.21
N ILE A 27 3.30 -6.39 -4.98
CA ILE A 27 2.09 -5.72 -4.51
C ILE A 27 0.93 -6.68 -4.71
N THR A 28 0.27 -7.04 -3.61
CA THR A 28 -0.99 -7.77 -3.65
C THR A 28 -2.11 -6.82 -3.24
N GLU A 29 -3.12 -6.62 -4.10
CA GLU A 29 -4.31 -5.86 -3.74
C GLU A 29 -5.54 -6.78 -3.68
N GLY A 30 -6.40 -6.53 -2.72
CA GLY A 30 -7.67 -7.24 -2.55
C GLY A 30 -8.81 -6.27 -2.33
N LEU A 31 -9.92 -6.47 -3.05
CA LEU A 31 -11.18 -5.74 -2.81
C LEU A 31 -12.17 -6.63 -2.06
N TYR A 32 -12.74 -6.09 -0.98
CA TYR A 32 -13.57 -6.84 -0.05
C TYR A 32 -14.60 -5.93 0.64
N SER A 33 -15.62 -6.52 1.27
CA SER A 33 -16.76 -5.79 1.83
C SER A 33 -16.95 -5.86 3.35
N ASP A 34 -16.24 -6.77 4.02
CA ASP A 34 -16.28 -6.90 5.47
C ASP A 34 -14.90 -6.60 6.06
N ILE A 35 -14.77 -5.49 6.79
CA ILE A 35 -13.50 -5.08 7.38
C ILE A 35 -13.05 -5.98 8.53
N GLU A 36 -13.99 -6.62 9.24
CA GLU A 36 -13.71 -7.46 10.40
C GLU A 36 -13.31 -8.87 9.98
N ASP A 37 -13.82 -9.35 8.84
CA ASP A 37 -13.53 -10.68 8.29
C ASP A 37 -13.04 -10.59 6.84
N LEU A 38 -11.72 -10.46 6.67
CA LEU A 38 -11.08 -10.60 5.36
C LEU A 38 -11.08 -12.06 4.92
N ASP A 39 -12.20 -12.51 4.34
CA ASP A 39 -12.31 -13.84 3.74
C ASP A 39 -11.64 -13.86 2.36
N ALA A 40 -10.61 -14.69 2.23
CA ALA A 40 -9.89 -14.89 0.98
C ALA A 40 -10.79 -15.42 -0.16
N ASN A 41 -11.87 -16.14 0.15
CA ASN A 41 -12.83 -16.66 -0.84
C ASN A 41 -13.82 -15.61 -1.33
N LEU A 42 -14.00 -14.53 -0.57
CA LEU A 42 -14.90 -13.41 -0.91
C LEU A 42 -14.13 -12.18 -1.40
N THR A 43 -12.80 -12.28 -1.49
CA THR A 43 -11.91 -11.20 -1.91
C THR A 43 -11.39 -11.49 -3.30
N THR A 44 -11.54 -10.52 -4.21
CA THR A 44 -10.86 -10.58 -5.52
C THR A 44 -9.46 -10.03 -5.36
N TRP A 45 -8.46 -10.85 -5.70
CA TRP A 45 -7.04 -10.51 -5.55
C TRP A 45 -6.36 -10.21 -6.89
N ASN A 46 -5.47 -9.23 -6.88
CA ASN A 46 -4.52 -8.97 -7.96
C ASN A 46 -3.09 -8.99 -7.38
N LEU A 47 -2.16 -9.57 -8.14
CA LEU A 47 -0.75 -9.62 -7.84
C LEU A 47 0.02 -8.90 -8.94
N SER A 48 0.79 -7.90 -8.54
CA SER A 48 1.71 -7.18 -9.42
C SER A 48 3.13 -7.31 -8.88
N GLU A 49 4.07 -7.69 -9.76
CA GLU A 49 5.49 -7.75 -9.43
C GLU A 49 6.29 -6.85 -10.37
N PHE A 50 7.15 -6.01 -9.82
CA PHE A 50 8.01 -5.11 -10.61
C PHE A 50 9.28 -4.71 -9.85
N GLU A 51 10.30 -4.23 -10.57
CA GLU A 51 11.42 -3.55 -9.93
C GLU A 51 11.01 -2.12 -9.56
N PHE A 52 11.03 -1.81 -8.27
CA PHE A 52 10.58 -0.51 -7.77
C PHE A 52 11.60 0.57 -8.09
N THR A 53 11.23 1.49 -8.97
CA THR A 53 12.11 2.51 -9.53
C THR A 53 12.08 3.80 -8.73
N ARG A 54 10.88 4.29 -8.41
CA ARG A 54 10.67 5.51 -7.61
C ARG A 54 9.26 5.56 -7.05
N SER A 55 9.07 6.44 -6.06
CA SER A 55 7.74 6.82 -5.57
C SER A 55 7.51 8.32 -5.66
N ALA A 56 6.25 8.71 -5.72
CA ALA A 56 5.84 10.10 -5.65
C ALA A 56 4.57 10.25 -4.81
N TYR A 57 4.38 11.44 -4.23
CA TYR A 57 3.11 11.83 -3.61
C TYR A 57 2.53 13.04 -4.34
N ARG A 58 1.28 12.93 -4.76
CA ARG A 58 0.51 14.01 -5.36
C ARG A 58 -0.40 14.62 -4.29
N THR A 59 -0.16 15.88 -3.97
CA THR A 59 -0.97 16.64 -3.01
C THR A 59 -2.41 16.83 -3.48
N ASN A 60 -2.61 17.13 -4.78
CA ASN A 60 -3.93 17.21 -5.39
C ASN A 60 -4.49 15.79 -5.66
N GLY A 61 -5.61 15.45 -5.05
CA GLY A 61 -6.19 14.10 -5.07
C GLY A 61 -5.48 13.09 -4.16
N LYS A 62 -4.48 13.52 -3.38
CA LYS A 62 -3.84 12.79 -2.27
C LYS A 62 -3.48 11.34 -2.65
N ARG A 63 -2.64 11.19 -3.68
CA ARG A 63 -2.22 9.86 -4.20
C ARG A 63 -0.76 9.59 -3.94
N PHE A 64 -0.47 8.41 -3.44
CA PHE A 64 0.87 7.84 -3.42
C PHE A 64 1.03 6.93 -4.62
N MET A 65 2.12 7.10 -5.34
CA MET A 65 2.43 6.35 -6.54
C MET A 65 3.74 5.57 -6.35
N PHE A 66 3.73 4.35 -6.86
CA PHE A 66 4.88 3.47 -6.98
C PHE A 66 5.12 3.21 -8.46
N GLU A 67 6.32 3.49 -8.93
CA GLU A 67 6.70 3.28 -10.31
C GLU A 67 7.65 2.10 -10.43
N GLY A 68 7.37 1.24 -11.41
CA GLY A 68 8.29 0.25 -11.95
C GLY A 68 8.42 0.39 -13.46
N ASN A 69 9.18 -0.51 -14.07
CA ASN A 69 9.37 -0.51 -15.51
C ASN A 69 8.05 -0.81 -16.26
N GLY A 70 7.43 0.23 -16.82
CA GLY A 70 6.15 0.12 -17.54
C GLY A 70 4.92 -0.11 -16.65
N MET A 71 5.04 0.07 -15.34
CA MET A 71 3.95 -0.14 -14.38
C MET A 71 3.91 1.01 -13.37
N TYR A 72 2.70 1.53 -13.14
CA TYR A 72 2.41 2.51 -12.10
C TYR A 72 1.33 1.92 -11.20
N TYR A 73 1.56 1.93 -9.89
CA TYR A 73 0.60 1.50 -8.89
C TYR A 73 0.27 2.66 -7.96
N GLU A 74 -1.00 2.86 -7.64
CA GLU A 74 -1.45 3.99 -6.82
C GLU A 74 -2.22 3.56 -5.57
N ILE A 75 -1.92 4.24 -4.46
CA ILE A 75 -2.67 4.20 -3.19
C ILE A 75 -3.30 5.57 -2.94
N SER A 76 -4.57 5.55 -2.55
CA SER A 76 -5.36 6.71 -2.17
C SER A 76 -5.05 7.14 -0.74
N GLY A 77 -4.09 8.04 -0.55
CA GLY A 77 -3.72 8.59 0.76
C GLY A 77 -4.91 9.15 1.56
N GLU A 78 -5.89 9.75 0.89
CA GLU A 78 -7.11 10.27 1.56
C GLU A 78 -8.07 9.20 2.08
N ARG A 79 -7.96 7.96 1.60
CA ARG A 79 -8.86 6.86 1.95
C ARG A 79 -8.22 5.86 2.91
N ILE A 80 -6.93 6.03 3.24
CA ILE A 80 -6.25 5.14 4.17
C ILE A 80 -6.88 5.30 5.55
N ILE A 81 -7.45 4.22 6.06
CA ILE A 81 -7.99 4.12 7.42
C ILE A 81 -7.09 3.29 8.32
N GLU A 82 -6.21 2.48 7.74
CA GLU A 82 -5.27 1.65 8.48
C GLU A 82 -3.95 1.46 7.75
N PHE A 83 -2.86 1.44 8.51
CA PHE A 83 -1.52 1.14 8.04
C PHE A 83 -0.81 0.24 9.05
N LYS A 84 -0.25 -0.87 8.56
CA LYS A 84 0.45 -1.89 9.34
C LYS A 84 1.80 -2.21 8.72
N GLN A 85 2.78 -2.54 9.57
CA GLN A 85 4.06 -3.10 9.15
C GLN A 85 4.23 -4.49 9.78
N PRO A 86 3.60 -5.55 9.22
CA PRO A 86 3.64 -6.90 9.80
C PRO A 86 5.03 -7.56 9.74
N GLY A 87 6.00 -6.94 9.07
CA GLY A 87 7.40 -7.38 9.08
C GLY A 87 8.33 -6.35 8.48
N ARG A 88 9.64 -6.57 8.58
CA ARG A 88 10.68 -5.59 8.21
C ARG A 88 10.47 -4.92 6.86
N ASN A 89 10.14 -5.71 5.83
CA ASN A 89 9.95 -5.25 4.45
C ASN A 89 8.52 -5.52 3.94
N LYS A 90 7.56 -5.65 4.87
CA LYS A 90 6.17 -5.95 4.56
C LYS A 90 5.29 -4.83 5.12
N PHE A 91 4.43 -4.29 4.28
CA PHE A 91 3.56 -3.17 4.60
C PHE A 91 2.15 -3.49 4.15
N GLU A 92 1.15 -3.11 4.93
CA GLU A 92 -0.25 -3.29 4.58
C GLU A 92 -1.00 -1.97 4.77
N PHE A 93 -1.78 -1.60 3.77
CA PHE A 93 -2.67 -0.45 3.77
C PHE A 93 -4.10 -0.93 3.65
N ILE A 94 -5.02 -0.33 4.38
CA ILE A 94 -6.45 -0.51 4.19
C ILE A 94 -7.04 0.83 3.79
N GLU A 95 -7.68 0.85 2.62
CA GLU A 95 -8.38 2.01 2.07
C GLU A 95 -9.88 1.77 2.10
N GLN A 96 -10.64 2.75 2.60
CA GLN A 96 -12.10 2.70 2.60
C GLN A 96 -12.66 3.48 1.41
N TYR A 97 -13.37 2.78 0.51
CA TYR A 97 -13.96 3.39 -0.68
C TYR A 97 -15.45 3.73 -0.53
N SER A 98 -16.15 3.00 0.35
CA SER A 98 -17.50 3.28 0.81
C SER A 98 -17.70 2.70 2.21
N GLU A 99 -18.90 2.77 2.77
CA GLU A 99 -19.21 2.12 4.07
C GLU A 99 -18.88 0.63 4.08
N THR A 100 -18.99 -0.06 2.93
CA THR A 100 -18.87 -1.52 2.81
C THR A 100 -17.92 -1.96 1.69
N VAL A 101 -17.02 -1.08 1.23
CA VAL A 101 -16.04 -1.43 0.20
C VAL A 101 -14.67 -0.97 0.65
N PHE A 102 -13.77 -1.94 0.77
CA PHE A 102 -12.41 -1.76 1.25
C PHE A 102 -11.42 -2.32 0.23
N ARG A 103 -10.24 -1.70 0.18
CA ARG A 103 -9.08 -2.26 -0.51
C ARG A 103 -7.98 -2.51 0.49
N ILE A 104 -7.49 -3.75 0.55
CA ILE A 104 -6.23 -4.06 1.22
C ILE A 104 -5.13 -4.04 0.17
N THR A 105 -4.07 -3.28 0.43
CA THR A 105 -2.84 -3.32 -0.38
C THR A 105 -1.71 -3.84 0.49
N LYS A 106 -1.12 -4.97 0.11
CA LYS A 106 0.05 -5.55 0.74
C LYS A 106 1.26 -5.31 -0.15
N ILE A 107 2.32 -4.73 0.41
CA ILE A 107 3.57 -4.46 -0.29
C ILE A 107 4.68 -5.25 0.38
N ARG A 108 5.41 -6.03 -0.42
CA ARG A 108 6.60 -6.74 0.03
C ARG A 108 7.78 -6.34 -0.83
N PHE A 109 8.82 -5.79 -0.19
CA PHE A 109 10.09 -5.51 -0.84
C PHE A 109 11.04 -6.71 -0.64
N HIS A 110 11.43 -7.35 -1.72
CA HIS A 110 12.49 -8.36 -1.73
C HIS A 110 13.82 -7.63 -1.77
N TYR A 111 14.29 -7.28 -0.58
CA TYR A 111 15.56 -6.59 -0.39
C TYR A 111 16.65 -7.30 -1.20
N LYS A 112 17.36 -6.56 -2.05
CA LYS A 112 18.67 -7.00 -2.55
C LYS A 112 19.58 -7.02 -1.32
N TYR A 113 20.15 -8.19 -1.01
CA TYR A 113 21.08 -8.48 0.11
C TYR A 113 20.45 -8.96 1.42
#